data_AF-A0A925VJB3-F1
#
_entry.id   AF-A0A925VJB3-F1
#
_cell.length_a   1.000
_cell.length_b   1.000
_cell.length_c   1.000
_cell.angle_alpha   90.00
_cell.angle_beta   90.00
_cell.angle_gamma   90.00
#
_symmetry.space_group_name_H-M   'P 1'
#
loop_
_entity.id
_entity.type
_entity.pdbx_description
1 polymer ?
#
loop_
_entity_poly.entity_id
_entity_poly.type
_entity_poly.pdbx_seq_one_letter_code
_entity_poly.pdbx_strand_id
1 'polypeptide(L)'
;MSIRPFALLALLALLLCAALAPALAPSARAASNRPVMAFYYPWWEQSDWSYDRMSDLPAMRYSSGDDDAMRRHLAQAAAAGIDGLICTWYGPSESRLDGRCRRLLDLADGSGVKVAVMPDQSAAFDPALRTVDGLAGALNTLQRDFMSKPAYLTFGGKPVVFWFNPPSLGGVGTWRALRDRADGGRQQFWFGGSDNFGYLDVFDALYYFDITWEGAPGAAMASYARRLSAYNAGGANKPFVATVMPGYDDLKYRNGHQRDRSDGSYYRGTWQTAIERNAAAVVLTSFNEFFEGSHIEPSERYGDLYLRLTRELSDNFRTQVSAAPAPATQQPGPCQTFPETGHTVCGRLLEYWQQNGGLPVFGFPITPQRVETIEGSSYEVQWFERNRLELHPENARRDDVLLGRLGADRLAQQARDWQSFPKVGGPPGEGCFFTGATGHAVCGGFLLYFRNHGLRLDAAAGYSEAESIALFGLPLSEPQIEVNAADGREYLTQWFERARFEYHPENAPPYDVLLGLLGREVTGIR
;
A
#
# COMPACT_ATOMS: atom_id res chain seq x y z
N MET A 1 -11.35 -52.05 -53.85
CA MET A 1 -11.93 -51.51 -52.61
C MET A 1 -11.53 -50.04 -52.50
N SER A 2 -12.47 -49.15 -52.73
CA SER A 2 -12.29 -47.69 -52.75
C SER A 2 -12.46 -47.16 -51.32
N ILE A 3 -11.39 -46.60 -50.75
CA ILE A 3 -11.46 -45.88 -49.47
C ILE A 3 -12.03 -44.50 -49.78
N ARG A 4 -13.23 -44.24 -49.24
CA ARG A 4 -14.00 -43.01 -49.48
C ARG A 4 -13.25 -41.78 -48.94
N PRO A 5 -13.26 -40.62 -49.66
CA PRO A 5 -12.52 -39.42 -49.26
C PRO A 5 -13.04 -38.73 -47.98
N PHE A 6 -14.13 -39.22 -47.40
CA PHE A 6 -14.75 -38.63 -46.20
C PHE A 6 -14.03 -38.98 -44.88
N ALA A 7 -13.25 -40.07 -44.84
CA ALA A 7 -12.57 -40.48 -43.61
C ALA A 7 -11.31 -39.63 -43.30
N LEU A 8 -10.67 -39.06 -44.32
CA LEU A 8 -9.47 -38.24 -44.15
C LEU A 8 -9.80 -36.81 -43.67
N LEU A 9 -10.94 -36.27 -44.10
CA LEU A 9 -11.44 -34.95 -43.69
C LEU A 9 -11.92 -34.93 -42.23
N ALA A 10 -12.50 -36.03 -41.74
CA ALA A 10 -12.93 -36.14 -40.33
C ALA A 10 -11.74 -36.24 -39.36
N LEU A 11 -10.64 -36.90 -39.76
CA LEU A 11 -9.42 -36.98 -38.94
C LEU A 11 -8.66 -35.64 -38.89
N LEU A 12 -8.63 -34.90 -40.01
CA LEU A 12 -8.04 -33.56 -40.05
C LEU A 12 -8.86 -32.52 -39.27
N ALA A 13 -10.19 -32.65 -39.24
CA ALA A 13 -11.05 -31.79 -38.43
C ALA A 13 -10.90 -32.05 -36.92
N LEU A 14 -10.73 -33.31 -36.49
CA LEU A 14 -10.46 -33.63 -35.07
C LEU A 14 -9.06 -33.21 -34.62
N LEU A 15 -8.05 -33.24 -35.51
CA LEU A 15 -6.71 -32.74 -35.21
C LEU A 15 -6.62 -31.20 -35.23
N LEU A 16 -7.46 -30.51 -36.01
CA LEU A 16 -7.56 -29.04 -35.96
C LEU A 16 -8.38 -28.52 -34.76
N CYS A 17 -9.37 -29.27 -34.26
CA CYS A 17 -10.13 -28.87 -33.07
C CYS A 17 -9.36 -29.06 -31.76
N ALA A 18 -8.32 -29.91 -31.73
CA ALA A 18 -7.43 -30.06 -30.57
C ALA A 18 -6.37 -28.94 -30.46
N ALA A 19 -6.16 -28.14 -31.53
CA ALA A 19 -5.20 -27.05 -31.57
C ALA A 19 -5.78 -25.67 -31.21
N LEU A 20 -7.08 -25.60 -30.88
CA LEU A 20 -7.82 -24.38 -30.54
C LEU A 20 -8.50 -24.44 -29.18
N ALA A 21 -8.05 -25.32 -28.28
CA ALA A 21 -8.28 -25.09 -26.86
C ALA A 21 -7.47 -23.83 -26.49
N PRO A 22 -8.08 -22.78 -25.92
CA PRO A 22 -7.29 -21.68 -25.40
C PRO A 22 -6.33 -22.29 -24.39
N ALA A 23 -5.02 -22.22 -24.65
CA ALA A 23 -4.05 -22.43 -23.60
C ALA A 23 -4.50 -21.50 -22.48
N LEU A 24 -4.88 -22.08 -21.32
CA LEU A 24 -5.10 -21.31 -20.11
C LEU A 24 -3.89 -20.41 -20.00
N ALA A 25 -4.09 -19.11 -20.21
CA ALA A 25 -3.04 -18.13 -20.05
C ALA A 25 -2.44 -18.42 -18.67
N PRO A 26 -1.11 -18.60 -18.54
CA PRO A 26 -0.54 -18.78 -17.23
C PRO A 26 -1.04 -17.60 -16.39
N SER A 27 -1.69 -17.90 -15.26
CA SER A 27 -2.13 -16.87 -14.32
C SER A 27 -0.97 -15.89 -14.12
N ALA A 28 -1.28 -14.59 -13.98
CA ALA A 28 -0.30 -13.50 -13.80
C ALA A 28 0.80 -13.78 -12.72
N ARG A 29 0.61 -14.82 -11.92
CA ARG A 29 1.57 -15.49 -11.03
C ARG A 29 2.90 -15.91 -11.68
N ALA A 30 2.94 -16.25 -12.98
CA ALA A 30 4.15 -16.82 -13.60
C ALA A 30 5.21 -15.80 -14.06
N ALA A 31 4.91 -14.49 -14.05
CA ALA A 31 5.73 -13.47 -14.72
C ALA A 31 6.20 -12.29 -13.83
N SER A 32 5.80 -12.23 -12.57
CA SER A 32 6.18 -11.10 -11.69
C SER A 32 7.37 -11.44 -10.79
N ASN A 33 8.48 -10.71 -10.95
CA ASN A 33 9.68 -10.78 -10.09
C ASN A 33 9.50 -10.11 -8.71
N ARG A 34 8.27 -9.78 -8.31
CA ARG A 34 7.96 -9.05 -7.06
C ARG A 34 7.22 -9.97 -6.08
N PRO A 35 7.93 -10.71 -5.22
CA PRO A 35 7.28 -11.66 -4.35
C PRO A 35 6.49 -10.99 -3.24
N VAL A 36 5.37 -11.60 -2.87
CA VAL A 36 4.60 -11.28 -1.66
C VAL A 36 4.87 -12.36 -0.63
N MET A 37 5.39 -11.98 0.52
CA MET A 37 5.79 -12.88 1.60
C MET A 37 5.04 -12.51 2.87
N ALA A 38 4.78 -13.47 3.76
CA ALA A 38 4.13 -13.21 5.05
C ALA A 38 4.87 -13.89 6.20
N PHE A 39 5.00 -13.20 7.33
CA PHE A 39 5.49 -13.84 8.55
C PHE A 39 4.50 -14.90 9.04
N TYR A 40 5.02 -16.07 9.36
CA TYR A 40 4.26 -17.26 9.74
C TYR A 40 4.77 -17.82 11.07
N TYR A 41 3.84 -18.09 11.98
CA TYR A 41 4.13 -18.47 13.35
C TYR A 41 3.73 -19.93 13.60
N PRO A 42 4.71 -20.83 13.75
CA PRO A 42 4.46 -22.26 13.92
C PRO A 42 4.22 -22.66 15.38
N TRP A 43 4.00 -21.72 16.30
CA TRP A 43 4.03 -22.03 17.74
C TRP A 43 2.71 -22.42 18.38
N TRP A 44 1.58 -22.24 17.69
CA TRP A 44 0.25 -22.39 18.28
C TRP A 44 -0.01 -23.81 18.77
N GLU A 45 -0.62 -23.89 19.96
CA GLU A 45 -1.24 -25.10 20.48
C GLU A 45 -2.75 -24.91 20.66
N GLN A 46 -3.48 -26.03 20.69
CA GLN A 46 -4.93 -26.00 20.86
C GLN A 46 -5.38 -25.24 22.13
N SER A 47 -4.56 -25.27 23.19
CA SER A 47 -4.81 -24.58 24.46
C SER A 47 -4.56 -23.08 24.43
N ASP A 48 -3.92 -22.55 23.38
CA ASP A 48 -3.56 -21.13 23.35
C ASP A 48 -4.73 -20.21 23.04
N TRP A 49 -5.72 -20.73 22.31
CA TRP A 49 -6.85 -20.00 21.78
C TRP A 49 -7.83 -19.56 22.88
N SER A 50 -7.62 -18.34 23.38
CA SER A 50 -8.51 -17.71 24.35
C SER A 50 -8.63 -16.20 24.10
N TYR A 51 -9.85 -15.70 24.20
CA TYR A 51 -10.14 -14.27 24.21
C TYR A 51 -9.58 -13.54 25.45
N ASP A 52 -9.07 -14.25 26.45
CA ASP A 52 -8.41 -13.63 27.61
C ASP A 52 -7.09 -12.96 27.21
N ARG A 53 -6.41 -13.49 26.19
CA ARG A 53 -5.09 -13.00 25.75
C ARG A 53 -5.11 -12.36 24.36
N MET A 54 -6.18 -12.55 23.59
CA MET A 54 -6.25 -12.16 22.18
C MET A 54 -7.46 -11.28 21.89
N SER A 55 -7.28 -10.36 20.94
CA SER A 55 -8.34 -9.51 20.40
C SER A 55 -9.26 -10.29 19.44
N ASP A 56 -8.77 -11.37 18.84
CA ASP A 56 -9.50 -12.22 17.89
C ASP A 56 -9.00 -13.69 17.97
N LEU A 57 -9.74 -14.63 17.38
CA LEU A 57 -9.40 -16.05 17.35
C LEU A 57 -9.53 -16.61 15.92
N PRO A 58 -8.78 -17.67 15.56
CA PRO A 58 -8.89 -18.28 14.24
C PRO A 58 -10.27 -18.92 14.06
N ALA A 59 -10.81 -18.83 12.84
CA ALA A 59 -12.12 -19.38 12.49
C ALA A 59 -12.18 -20.91 12.70
N MET A 60 -11.03 -21.57 12.59
CA MET A 60 -10.83 -22.97 12.99
C MET A 60 -9.61 -23.02 13.89
N ARG A 61 -9.76 -23.48 15.13
CA ARG A 61 -8.66 -23.65 16.09
C ARG A 61 -7.82 -24.88 15.74
N TYR A 62 -6.51 -24.80 15.95
CA TYR A 62 -5.55 -25.85 15.54
C TYR A 62 -4.33 -25.93 16.47
N SER A 63 -3.55 -27.00 16.37
CA SER A 63 -2.13 -26.97 16.71
C SER A 63 -1.32 -26.71 15.43
N SER A 64 -0.31 -25.83 15.50
CA SER A 64 0.57 -25.56 14.36
C SER A 64 1.43 -26.78 13.99
N GLY A 65 1.39 -27.87 14.76
CA GLY A 65 1.99 -29.16 14.41
C GLY A 65 1.14 -30.03 13.47
N ASP A 66 -0.13 -29.69 13.26
CA ASP A 66 -1.05 -30.49 12.48
C ASP A 66 -0.84 -30.28 10.98
N ASP A 67 -0.62 -31.37 10.24
CA ASP A 67 -0.43 -31.33 8.78
C ASP A 67 -1.62 -30.69 8.06
N ASP A 68 -2.85 -30.95 8.52
CA ASP A 68 -4.07 -30.40 7.93
C ASP A 68 -4.15 -28.87 8.10
N ALA A 69 -3.68 -28.35 9.24
CA ALA A 69 -3.58 -26.91 9.46
C ALA A 69 -2.51 -26.30 8.53
N MET A 70 -1.32 -26.91 8.46
CA MET A 70 -0.25 -26.44 7.56
C MET A 70 -0.69 -26.44 6.08
N ARG A 71 -1.33 -27.51 5.60
CA ARG A 71 -1.85 -27.60 4.22
C ARG A 71 -2.93 -26.56 3.96
N ARG A 72 -3.83 -26.33 4.92
CA ARG A 72 -4.84 -25.27 4.84
C ARG A 72 -4.18 -23.89 4.73
N HIS A 73 -3.18 -23.60 5.55
CA HIS A 73 -2.47 -22.32 5.53
C HIS A 73 -1.73 -22.11 4.20
N LEU A 74 -1.07 -23.14 3.68
CA LEU A 74 -0.43 -23.10 2.36
C LEU A 74 -1.45 -22.83 1.24
N ALA A 75 -2.61 -23.50 1.28
CA ALA A 75 -3.67 -23.28 0.30
C ALA A 75 -4.27 -21.86 0.40
N GLN A 76 -4.49 -21.36 1.62
CA GLN A 76 -4.95 -20.00 1.87
C GLN A 76 -3.96 -18.95 1.39
N ALA A 77 -2.66 -19.13 1.70
CA ALA A 77 -1.59 -18.26 1.23
C ALA A 77 -1.51 -18.26 -0.31
N ALA A 78 -1.56 -19.45 -0.94
CA ALA A 78 -1.58 -19.58 -2.38
C ALA A 78 -2.76 -18.83 -3.01
N ALA A 79 -3.97 -19.03 -2.46
CA ALA A 79 -5.19 -18.39 -2.92
C ALA A 79 -5.19 -16.87 -2.71
N ALA A 80 -4.55 -16.39 -1.64
CA ALA A 80 -4.38 -14.97 -1.34
C ALA A 80 -3.30 -14.28 -2.19
N GLY A 81 -2.58 -15.01 -3.06
CA GLY A 81 -1.50 -14.45 -3.87
C GLY A 81 -0.18 -14.24 -3.12
N ILE A 82 0.01 -14.95 -2.01
CA ILE A 82 1.27 -15.00 -1.25
C ILE A 82 2.17 -16.07 -1.89
N ASP A 83 3.43 -15.71 -2.15
CA ASP A 83 4.43 -16.61 -2.72
C ASP A 83 5.28 -17.30 -1.66
N GLY A 84 5.42 -16.70 -0.48
CA GLY A 84 6.33 -17.17 0.56
C GLY A 84 5.76 -17.04 1.97
N LEU A 85 5.88 -18.09 2.77
CA LEU A 85 5.70 -18.02 4.22
C LEU A 85 7.07 -17.99 4.90
N ILE A 86 7.28 -17.00 5.77
CA ILE A 86 8.53 -16.81 6.52
C ILE A 86 8.31 -17.45 7.90
N CYS A 87 8.78 -18.69 8.06
CA CYS A 87 8.62 -19.46 9.28
C CYS A 87 9.53 -18.92 10.39
N THR A 88 8.94 -18.39 11.46
CA THR A 88 9.68 -17.97 12.66
C THR A 88 10.28 -19.20 13.34
N TRP A 89 11.58 -19.14 13.63
CA TRP A 89 12.35 -20.30 14.06
C TRP A 89 13.33 -19.96 15.18
N TYR A 90 13.36 -20.82 16.21
CA TYR A 90 14.17 -20.64 17.42
C TYR A 90 15.40 -21.53 17.45
N GLY A 91 15.93 -21.88 16.28
CA GLY A 91 17.16 -22.65 16.20
C GLY A 91 16.94 -24.16 16.23
N PRO A 92 17.98 -24.95 15.96
CA PRO A 92 17.89 -26.41 15.91
C PRO A 92 17.79 -27.06 17.30
N SER A 93 18.02 -26.27 18.36
CA SER A 93 17.90 -26.70 19.75
C SER A 93 16.44 -26.82 20.20
N GLU A 94 15.53 -26.05 19.58
CA GLU A 94 14.09 -26.08 19.85
C GLU A 94 13.41 -27.02 18.85
N SER A 95 13.36 -28.30 19.22
CA SER A 95 12.89 -29.38 18.32
C SER A 95 11.47 -29.21 17.80
N ARG A 96 10.59 -28.51 18.54
CA ARG A 96 9.18 -28.38 18.20
C ARG A 96 9.00 -27.44 17.00
N LEU A 97 9.54 -26.23 17.07
CA LEU A 97 9.45 -25.25 15.98
C LEU A 97 10.40 -25.61 14.83
N ASP A 98 11.57 -26.18 15.12
CA ASP A 98 12.44 -26.73 14.07
C ASP A 98 11.73 -27.81 13.26
N GLY A 99 11.11 -28.78 13.94
CA GLY A 99 10.30 -29.82 13.30
C GLY A 99 9.13 -29.25 12.50
N ARG A 100 8.43 -28.24 13.03
CA ARG A 100 7.30 -27.60 12.34
C ARG A 100 7.73 -26.79 11.11
N CYS A 101 8.82 -26.04 11.15
CA CYS A 101 9.31 -25.33 9.97
C CYS A 101 9.82 -26.30 8.89
N ARG A 102 10.48 -27.40 9.27
CA ARG A 102 10.85 -28.47 8.32
C ARG A 102 9.62 -29.10 7.68
N ARG A 103 8.61 -29.43 8.50
CA ARG A 103 7.39 -30.04 8.02
C ARG A 103 6.62 -29.11 7.08
N LEU A 104 6.52 -27.83 7.42
CA LEU A 104 5.91 -26.81 6.55
C LEU A 104 6.65 -26.72 5.20
N LEU A 105 7.98 -26.72 5.20
CA LEU A 105 8.79 -26.70 3.99
C LEU A 105 8.58 -27.96 3.11
N ASP A 106 8.49 -29.14 3.73
CA ASP A 106 8.18 -30.38 3.00
C ASP A 106 6.76 -30.36 2.40
N LEU A 107 5.78 -29.82 3.14
CA LEU A 107 4.38 -29.70 2.68
C LEU A 107 4.19 -28.61 1.62
N ALA A 108 5.08 -27.62 1.57
CA ALA A 108 5.03 -26.53 0.60
C ALA A 108 5.41 -26.98 -0.82
N ASP A 109 6.07 -28.13 -0.98
CA ASP A 109 6.38 -28.67 -2.31
C ASP A 109 5.11 -28.95 -3.12
N GLY A 110 5.06 -28.44 -4.35
CA GLY A 110 3.87 -28.49 -5.20
C GLY A 110 2.69 -27.58 -4.79
N SER A 111 2.76 -26.84 -3.67
CA SER A 111 1.66 -25.96 -3.21
C SER A 111 1.57 -24.63 -3.97
N GLY A 112 2.62 -24.26 -4.70
CA GLY A 112 2.78 -22.92 -5.30
C GLY A 112 3.25 -21.85 -4.33
N VAL A 113 3.44 -22.18 -3.05
CA VAL A 113 4.02 -21.33 -2.00
C VAL A 113 5.39 -21.88 -1.62
N LYS A 114 6.33 -20.99 -1.35
CA LYS A 114 7.69 -21.28 -0.87
C LYS A 114 7.79 -21.00 0.63
N VAL A 115 8.84 -21.51 1.26
CA VAL A 115 9.11 -21.26 2.68
C VAL A 115 10.50 -20.65 2.84
N ALA A 116 10.58 -19.59 3.65
CA ALA A 116 11.82 -19.05 4.18
C ALA A 116 11.87 -19.30 5.69
N VAL A 117 13.05 -19.20 6.28
CA VAL A 117 13.22 -19.29 7.74
C VAL A 117 13.73 -17.96 8.28
N MET A 118 13.17 -17.56 9.43
CA MET A 118 13.61 -16.40 10.20
C MET A 118 14.14 -16.87 11.55
N PRO A 119 15.48 -16.98 11.73
CA PRO A 119 16.06 -17.09 13.05
C PRO A 119 15.65 -15.88 13.89
N ASP A 120 14.98 -16.12 15.00
CA ASP A 120 14.65 -15.07 15.97
C ASP A 120 15.67 -15.10 17.10
N GLN A 121 16.73 -14.31 16.93
CA GLN A 121 17.77 -14.14 17.94
C GLN A 121 17.36 -13.24 19.11
N SER A 122 16.16 -12.66 19.08
CA SER A 122 15.64 -11.90 20.22
C SER A 122 14.99 -12.82 21.27
N ALA A 123 14.67 -14.06 20.89
CA ALA A 123 14.10 -15.06 21.75
C ALA A 123 15.02 -15.36 22.95
N ALA A 124 14.59 -14.92 24.14
CA ALA A 124 15.43 -14.93 25.33
C ALA A 124 15.84 -16.33 25.83
N PHE A 125 15.12 -17.38 25.40
CA PHE A 125 15.29 -18.75 25.90
C PHE A 125 16.29 -19.60 25.11
N ASP A 126 16.77 -19.18 23.93
CA ASP A 126 17.91 -19.83 23.28
C ASP A 126 19.17 -18.94 23.34
N PRO A 127 20.09 -19.18 24.29
CA PRO A 127 21.32 -18.41 24.38
C PRO A 127 22.25 -18.61 23.18
N ALA A 128 22.13 -19.72 22.43
CA ALA A 128 22.98 -19.97 21.27
C ALA A 128 22.69 -18.95 20.15
N LEU A 129 21.43 -18.64 19.89
CA LEU A 129 21.06 -17.66 18.84
C LEU A 129 21.51 -16.23 19.16
N ARG A 130 21.97 -15.94 20.37
CA ARG A 130 22.37 -14.59 20.80
C ARG A 130 23.87 -14.32 20.62
N THR A 131 24.56 -15.19 19.89
CA THR A 131 26.00 -15.08 19.64
C THR A 131 26.30 -15.21 18.15
N VAL A 132 27.41 -14.62 17.70
CA VAL A 132 27.89 -14.78 16.32
C VAL A 132 28.14 -16.25 15.98
N ASP A 133 28.73 -17.02 16.90
CA ASP A 133 29.02 -18.43 16.66
C ASP A 133 27.76 -19.29 16.58
N GLY A 134 26.81 -19.08 17.48
CA GLY A 134 25.56 -19.85 17.45
C GLY A 134 24.69 -19.49 16.26
N LEU A 135 24.63 -18.22 15.83
CA LEU A 135 23.94 -17.86 14.60
C LEU A 135 24.64 -18.37 13.33
N ALA A 136 25.97 -18.43 13.31
CA ALA A 136 26.70 -19.08 12.24
C ALA A 136 26.35 -20.59 12.17
N GLY A 137 26.28 -21.27 13.32
CA GLY A 137 25.84 -22.67 13.41
C GLY A 137 24.37 -22.87 12.98
N ALA A 138 23.50 -21.93 13.34
CA ALA A 138 22.10 -21.91 12.92
C ALA A 138 22.00 -21.74 11.40
N LEU A 139 22.80 -20.85 10.80
CA LEU A 139 22.85 -20.65 9.34
C LEU A 139 23.36 -21.89 8.61
N ASN A 140 24.37 -22.59 9.15
CA ASN A 140 24.84 -23.86 8.60
C ASN A 140 23.72 -24.92 8.57
N THR A 141 22.85 -24.93 9.59
CA THR A 141 21.67 -25.79 9.62
C THR A 141 20.68 -25.41 8.52
N LEU A 142 20.40 -24.11 8.36
CA LEU A 142 19.53 -23.61 7.28
C LEU A 142 20.07 -23.99 5.90
N GLN A 143 21.36 -23.78 5.65
CA GLN A 143 22.01 -24.13 4.38
C GLN A 143 21.87 -25.62 4.05
N ARG A 144 22.17 -26.49 5.02
CA ARG A 144 22.15 -27.94 4.83
C ARG A 144 20.74 -28.47 4.61
N ASP A 145 19.81 -28.05 5.47
CA ASP A 145 18.54 -28.75 5.63
C ASP A 145 17.34 -28.06 4.95
N PHE A 146 17.42 -26.74 4.79
CA PHE A 146 16.31 -25.93 4.28
C PHE A 146 16.62 -25.40 2.88
N MET A 147 17.72 -24.69 2.69
CA MET A 147 18.03 -23.96 1.44
C MET A 147 18.24 -24.86 0.22
N SER A 148 18.53 -26.15 0.44
CA SER A 148 18.68 -27.15 -0.62
C SER A 148 17.33 -27.67 -1.16
N LYS A 149 16.22 -27.39 -0.47
CA LYS A 149 14.89 -27.90 -0.83
C LYS A 149 14.27 -27.08 -1.96
N PRO A 150 13.59 -27.71 -2.94
CA PRO A 150 12.93 -27.00 -4.05
C PRO A 150 11.88 -25.97 -3.60
N ALA A 151 11.24 -26.20 -2.46
CA ALA A 151 10.24 -25.31 -1.89
C ALA A 151 10.85 -24.16 -1.08
N TYR A 152 12.18 -24.06 -0.94
CA TYR A 152 12.80 -22.94 -0.25
C TYR A 152 12.73 -21.65 -1.07
N LEU A 153 12.44 -20.53 -0.42
CA LEU A 153 12.26 -19.25 -1.08
C LEU A 153 13.60 -18.66 -1.54
N THR A 154 13.60 -18.12 -2.76
CA THR A 154 14.75 -17.41 -3.33
C THR A 154 14.38 -16.00 -3.76
N PHE A 155 15.30 -15.05 -3.63
CA PHE A 155 15.17 -13.68 -4.14
C PHE A 155 16.43 -13.30 -4.92
N GLY A 156 16.27 -12.77 -6.13
CA GLY A 156 17.41 -12.49 -7.01
C GLY A 156 18.28 -13.72 -7.31
N GLY A 157 17.67 -14.91 -7.35
CA GLY A 157 18.36 -16.19 -7.59
C GLY A 157 19.11 -16.77 -6.38
N LYS A 158 19.04 -16.13 -5.20
CA LYS A 158 19.71 -16.59 -3.97
C LYS A 158 18.71 -17.08 -2.93
N PRO A 159 19.02 -18.12 -2.13
CA PRO A 159 18.21 -18.49 -0.97
C PRO A 159 18.18 -17.32 0.03
N VAL A 160 16.98 -17.06 0.57
CA VAL A 160 16.77 -15.90 1.45
C VAL A 160 16.90 -16.28 2.93
N VAL A 161 17.32 -15.32 3.76
CA VAL A 161 17.26 -15.41 5.23
C VAL A 161 16.73 -14.10 5.77
N PHE A 162 15.74 -14.20 6.65
CA PHE A 162 15.18 -13.06 7.36
C PHE A 162 15.77 -13.01 8.76
N TRP A 163 16.30 -11.85 9.15
CA TRP A 163 16.87 -11.64 10.48
C TRP A 163 15.98 -10.67 11.25
N PHE A 164 15.40 -11.14 12.35
CA PHE A 164 14.49 -10.34 13.17
C PHE A 164 15.28 -9.39 14.06
N ASN A 165 15.01 -8.08 14.03
CA ASN A 165 15.64 -7.10 14.93
C ASN A 165 17.19 -7.25 15.05
N PRO A 166 17.98 -6.99 13.98
CA PRO A 166 19.43 -7.07 14.02
C PRO A 166 20.11 -6.35 15.22
N PRO A 167 19.64 -5.16 15.67
CA PRO A 167 20.20 -4.51 16.86
C PRO A 167 20.27 -5.39 18.13
N SER A 168 19.43 -6.42 18.25
CA SER A 168 19.43 -7.32 19.42
C SER A 168 20.70 -8.16 19.59
N LEU A 169 21.42 -8.44 18.49
CA LEU A 169 22.71 -9.14 18.51
C LEU A 169 23.89 -8.19 18.72
N GLY A 170 23.80 -6.98 18.17
CA GLY A 170 24.86 -5.97 18.19
C GLY A 170 24.86 -5.09 16.95
N GLY A 171 25.81 -4.15 16.88
CA GLY A 171 25.93 -3.19 15.79
C GLY A 171 26.42 -3.80 14.46
N VAL A 172 26.58 -2.94 13.44
CA VAL A 172 26.99 -3.32 12.07
C VAL A 172 28.28 -4.18 12.06
N GLY A 173 29.24 -3.91 12.94
CA GLY A 173 30.47 -4.71 13.06
C GLY A 173 30.23 -6.17 13.47
N THR A 174 29.31 -6.41 14.41
CA THR A 174 28.93 -7.77 14.85
C THR A 174 28.27 -8.55 13.71
N TRP A 175 27.37 -7.90 12.97
CA TRP A 175 26.72 -8.51 11.82
C TRP A 175 27.68 -8.75 10.65
N ARG A 176 28.66 -7.87 10.44
CA ARG A 176 29.72 -8.09 9.47
C ARG A 176 30.54 -9.33 9.82
N ALA A 177 30.94 -9.48 11.08
CA ALA A 177 31.64 -10.68 11.55
C ALA A 177 30.82 -11.96 11.35
N LEU A 178 29.51 -11.93 11.63
CA LEU A 178 28.62 -13.06 11.35
C LEU A 178 28.54 -13.37 9.85
N ARG A 179 28.32 -12.35 9.01
CA ARG A 179 28.20 -12.54 7.56
C ARG A 179 29.50 -13.04 6.94
N ASP A 180 30.65 -12.50 7.34
CA ASP A 180 31.95 -12.97 6.84
C ASP A 180 32.24 -14.42 7.26
N ARG A 181 31.84 -14.81 8.48
CA ARG A 181 32.01 -16.17 9.00
C ARG A 181 31.11 -17.20 8.30
N ALA A 182 29.83 -16.86 8.07
CA ALA A 182 28.81 -17.84 7.70
C ALA A 182 28.31 -17.71 6.24
N ASP A 183 28.52 -16.56 5.61
CA ASP A 183 28.12 -16.24 4.22
C ASP A 183 29.12 -15.26 3.56
N GLY A 184 30.43 -15.44 3.78
CA GLY A 184 31.46 -14.51 3.30
C GLY A 184 31.48 -14.39 1.77
N GLY A 185 31.08 -15.46 1.07
CA GLY A 185 30.89 -15.46 -0.38
C GLY A 185 29.58 -14.83 -0.86
N ARG A 186 28.75 -14.28 0.04
CA ARG A 186 27.47 -13.61 -0.26
C ARG A 186 26.54 -14.47 -1.12
N GLN A 187 26.44 -15.75 -0.81
CA GLN A 187 25.65 -16.72 -1.57
C GLN A 187 24.16 -16.66 -1.21
N GLN A 188 23.82 -16.04 -0.08
CA GLN A 188 22.46 -15.84 0.38
C GLN A 188 22.01 -14.38 0.21
N PHE A 189 20.70 -14.17 0.22
CA PHE A 189 20.09 -12.83 0.30
C PHE A 189 19.57 -12.58 1.72
N TRP A 190 20.15 -11.59 2.41
CA TRP A 190 19.81 -11.28 3.80
C TRP A 190 18.87 -10.08 3.91
N PHE A 191 17.68 -10.31 4.47
CA PHE A 191 16.72 -9.28 4.86
C PHE A 191 16.91 -8.95 6.35
N GLY A 192 17.15 -7.68 6.68
CA GLY A 192 17.31 -7.22 8.07
C GLY A 192 16.09 -6.43 8.58
N GLY A 193 15.47 -6.88 9.66
CA GLY A 193 14.33 -6.19 10.28
C GLY A 193 14.76 -4.99 11.12
N SER A 194 15.00 -3.84 10.48
CA SER A 194 15.55 -2.63 11.14
C SER A 194 15.25 -1.37 10.34
N ASP A 195 15.11 -0.24 11.03
CA ASP A 195 15.02 1.10 10.44
C ASP A 195 16.35 1.87 10.42
N ASN A 196 17.41 1.27 10.95
CA ASN A 196 18.78 1.78 10.86
C ASN A 196 19.44 1.35 9.55
N PHE A 197 19.66 2.31 8.64
CA PHE A 197 20.21 2.09 7.30
C PHE A 197 21.70 1.76 7.29
N GLY A 198 22.42 1.97 8.40
CA GLY A 198 23.81 1.52 8.51
C GLY A 198 23.95 0.00 8.38
N TYR A 199 22.88 -0.76 8.65
CA TYR A 199 22.87 -2.20 8.41
C TYR A 199 22.87 -2.58 6.92
N LEU A 200 22.55 -1.69 5.98
CA LEU A 200 22.64 -1.98 4.53
C LEU A 200 24.07 -2.25 4.05
N ASP A 201 25.09 -1.91 4.84
CA ASP A 201 26.48 -2.32 4.59
C ASP A 201 26.68 -3.84 4.73
N VAL A 202 25.81 -4.49 5.51
CA VAL A 202 25.86 -5.93 5.78
C VAL A 202 24.69 -6.64 5.14
N PHE A 203 23.48 -6.09 5.16
CA PHE A 203 22.26 -6.71 4.65
C PHE A 203 21.99 -6.34 3.19
N ASP A 204 21.30 -7.21 2.46
CA ASP A 204 20.97 -6.97 1.04
C ASP A 204 19.71 -6.11 0.90
N ALA A 205 18.79 -6.22 1.86
CA ALA A 205 17.66 -5.32 2.01
C ALA A 205 17.30 -5.17 3.49
N LEU A 206 16.57 -4.11 3.82
CA LEU A 206 15.90 -3.98 5.11
C LEU A 206 14.39 -4.19 4.93
N TYR A 207 13.70 -4.43 6.03
CA TYR A 207 12.26 -4.33 6.14
C TYR A 207 11.90 -3.77 7.51
N TYR A 208 10.74 -3.13 7.64
CA TYR A 208 10.24 -2.75 8.97
C TYR A 208 9.33 -3.88 9.44
N PHE A 209 9.54 -4.40 10.64
CA PHE A 209 8.69 -5.49 11.13
C PHE A 209 7.28 -5.00 11.48
N ASP A 210 7.21 -3.87 12.20
CA ASP A 210 5.97 -3.18 12.58
C ASP A 210 5.95 -1.76 12.00
N ILE A 211 4.82 -1.37 11.42
CA ILE A 211 4.55 -0.03 10.86
C ILE A 211 3.38 0.67 11.54
N THR A 212 2.74 0.04 12.53
CA THR A 212 1.48 0.52 13.11
C THR A 212 1.62 1.73 14.03
N TRP A 213 2.85 2.17 14.30
CA TRP A 213 3.18 3.45 14.93
C TRP A 213 2.98 4.65 14.00
N GLU A 214 2.72 4.44 12.71
CA GLU A 214 2.58 5.52 11.73
C GLU A 214 1.38 6.44 11.98
N GLY A 215 1.51 7.72 11.60
CA GLY A 215 0.43 8.69 11.74
C GLY A 215 -0.70 8.55 10.72
N ALA A 216 -0.42 7.93 9.56
CA ALA A 216 -1.37 7.70 8.48
C ALA A 216 -1.02 6.40 7.73
N PRO A 217 -1.99 5.72 7.10
CA PRO A 217 -1.76 4.46 6.39
C PRO A 217 -0.61 4.56 5.38
N GLY A 218 0.41 3.73 5.53
CA GLY A 218 1.56 3.67 4.62
C GLY A 218 2.62 4.77 4.81
N ALA A 219 2.43 5.72 5.72
CA ALA A 219 3.39 6.81 5.94
C ALA A 219 4.79 6.29 6.37
N ALA A 220 4.86 5.19 7.13
CA ALA A 220 6.13 4.58 7.49
C ALA A 220 6.90 4.08 6.25
N MET A 221 6.19 3.46 5.31
CA MET A 221 6.78 2.92 4.08
C MET A 221 7.13 4.01 3.06
N ALA A 222 6.36 5.10 3.00
CA ALA A 222 6.73 6.27 2.21
C ALA A 222 8.03 6.91 2.74
N SER A 223 8.16 6.99 4.07
CA SER A 223 9.38 7.46 4.73
C SER A 223 10.57 6.54 4.47
N TYR A 224 10.38 5.21 4.53
CA TYR A 224 11.39 4.23 4.13
C TYR A 224 11.81 4.50 2.67
N ALA A 225 10.89 4.46 1.71
CA ALA A 225 11.22 4.63 0.28
C ALA A 225 12.09 5.88 0.02
N ARG A 226 11.73 7.02 0.61
CA ARG A 226 12.53 8.26 0.53
C ARG A 226 13.94 8.11 1.12
N ARG A 227 14.05 7.53 2.33
CA ARG A 227 15.35 7.31 3.00
C ARG A 227 16.23 6.34 2.20
N LEU A 228 15.64 5.32 1.58
CA LEU A 228 16.36 4.39 0.72
C LEU A 228 16.83 5.02 -0.56
N SER A 229 16.01 5.86 -1.19
CA SER A 229 16.44 6.64 -2.35
C SER A 229 17.65 7.51 -2.01
N ALA A 230 17.65 8.17 -0.84
CA ALA A 230 18.78 8.96 -0.38
C ALA A 230 20.03 8.10 -0.11
N TYR A 231 19.87 6.91 0.48
CA TYR A 231 20.98 5.97 0.67
C TYR A 231 21.57 5.49 -0.68
N ASN A 232 20.71 5.13 -1.64
CA ASN A 232 21.13 4.65 -2.95
C ASN A 232 21.74 5.77 -3.82
N ALA A 233 21.41 7.04 -3.59
CA ALA A 233 22.09 8.17 -4.24
C ALA A 233 23.61 8.21 -3.96
N GLY A 234 24.07 7.56 -2.88
CA GLY A 234 25.49 7.34 -2.57
C GLY A 234 26.18 6.26 -3.42
N GLY A 235 25.50 5.69 -4.42
CA GLY A 235 26.04 4.67 -5.34
C GLY A 235 25.68 3.22 -4.97
N ALA A 236 24.85 3.01 -3.94
CA ALA A 236 24.29 1.70 -3.64
C ALA A 236 23.05 1.40 -4.52
N ASN A 237 22.69 0.11 -4.64
CA ASN A 237 21.50 -0.32 -5.38
C ASN A 237 20.69 -1.33 -4.54
N LYS A 238 20.19 -0.86 -3.40
CA LYS A 238 19.42 -1.68 -2.46
C LYS A 238 17.93 -1.65 -2.84
N PRO A 239 17.23 -2.80 -2.90
CA PRO A 239 15.83 -2.84 -3.26
C PRO A 239 14.94 -2.32 -2.14
N PHE A 240 13.86 -1.63 -2.51
CA PHE A 240 12.81 -1.25 -1.58
C PHE A 240 11.91 -2.45 -1.27
N VAL A 241 11.85 -2.88 -0.01
CA VAL A 241 10.98 -3.95 0.45
C VAL A 241 9.93 -3.33 1.35
N ALA A 242 8.67 -3.35 0.90
CA ALA A 242 7.58 -2.72 1.63
C ALA A 242 6.98 -3.69 2.65
N THR A 243 6.66 -3.16 3.82
CA THR A 243 5.86 -3.87 4.82
C THR A 243 4.39 -3.45 4.71
N VAL A 244 3.48 -4.41 4.79
CA VAL A 244 2.02 -4.17 4.84
C VAL A 244 1.43 -4.84 6.06
N MET A 245 0.45 -4.19 6.71
CA MET A 245 -0.17 -4.69 7.94
C MET A 245 -1.67 -4.41 7.95
N PRO A 246 -2.52 -5.39 8.31
CA PRO A 246 -3.97 -5.19 8.33
C PRO A 246 -4.44 -4.31 9.49
N GLY A 247 -3.61 -4.17 10.52
CA GLY A 247 -3.84 -3.48 11.78
C GLY A 247 -3.09 -4.22 12.89
N TYR A 248 -3.40 -3.91 14.14
CA TYR A 248 -2.66 -4.43 15.29
C TYR A 248 -3.49 -4.28 16.58
N ASP A 249 -3.44 -5.25 17.49
CA ASP A 249 -4.07 -5.17 18.82
C ASP A 249 -3.47 -6.22 19.76
N ASP A 250 -2.53 -5.80 20.60
CA ASP A 250 -1.89 -6.62 21.65
C ASP A 250 -2.27 -6.19 23.07
N LEU A 251 -3.34 -5.40 23.23
CA LEU A 251 -3.74 -4.81 24.50
C LEU A 251 -3.93 -5.88 25.58
N LYS A 252 -4.54 -7.02 25.23
CA LYS A 252 -4.78 -8.13 26.17
C LYS A 252 -3.57 -9.00 26.43
N TYR A 253 -2.59 -9.00 25.54
CA TYR A 253 -1.41 -9.85 25.66
C TYR A 253 -0.35 -9.19 26.55
N ARG A 254 -0.07 -7.91 26.32
CA ARG A 254 1.01 -7.19 27.02
C ARG A 254 0.72 -5.73 27.39
N ASN A 255 -0.55 -5.32 27.40
CA ASN A 255 -0.96 -3.92 27.59
C ASN A 255 -0.21 -2.95 26.64
N GLY A 256 -0.03 -3.36 25.38
CA GLY A 256 0.67 -2.57 24.39
C GLY A 256 -0.23 -1.53 23.72
N HIS A 257 -0.37 -1.61 22.40
CA HIS A 257 -1.11 -0.62 21.61
C HIS A 257 -2.06 -1.27 20.61
N GLN A 258 -2.89 -0.42 20.00
CA GLN A 258 -3.87 -0.82 19.02
C GLN A 258 -3.79 0.08 17.78
N ARG A 259 -3.95 -0.53 16.61
CA ARG A 259 -4.20 0.10 15.33
C ARG A 259 -5.42 -0.55 14.71
N ASP A 260 -6.51 0.22 14.67
CA ASP A 260 -7.76 -0.23 14.06
C ASP A 260 -7.54 -0.58 12.58
N ARG A 261 -8.09 -1.71 12.16
CA ARG A 261 -8.06 -2.16 10.76
C ARG A 261 -8.94 -1.28 9.85
N SER A 262 -9.86 -0.52 10.44
CA SER A 262 -10.75 0.44 9.78
C SER A 262 -11.50 -0.21 8.60
N ASP A 263 -12.09 -1.38 8.84
CA ASP A 263 -12.77 -2.24 7.86
C ASP A 263 -11.92 -2.56 6.60
N GLY A 264 -10.60 -2.62 6.79
CA GLY A 264 -9.62 -2.90 5.72
C GLY A 264 -9.08 -1.65 5.02
N SER A 265 -9.60 -0.45 5.29
CA SER A 265 -9.04 0.79 4.70
C SER A 265 -7.60 1.05 5.14
N TYR A 266 -7.25 0.77 6.40
CA TYR A 266 -5.86 0.83 6.87
C TYR A 266 -4.96 -0.10 6.04
N TYR A 267 -5.37 -1.37 5.89
CA TYR A 267 -4.64 -2.35 5.12
C TYR A 267 -4.42 -1.93 3.65
N ARG A 268 -5.50 -1.45 3.01
CA ARG A 268 -5.46 -0.93 1.63
C ARG A 268 -4.47 0.23 1.48
N GLY A 269 -4.43 1.16 2.45
CA GLY A 269 -3.47 2.26 2.45
C GLY A 269 -2.00 1.81 2.58
N THR A 270 -1.72 0.79 3.39
CA THR A 270 -0.35 0.24 3.47
C THR A 270 0.08 -0.40 2.15
N TRP A 271 -0.82 -1.13 1.48
CA TRP A 271 -0.56 -1.70 0.14
C TRP A 271 -0.43 -0.63 -0.93
N GLN A 272 -1.25 0.41 -0.89
CA GLN A 272 -1.19 1.53 -1.83
C GLN A 272 0.22 2.12 -1.87
N THR A 273 0.83 2.38 -0.70
CA THR A 273 2.21 2.88 -0.66
C THR A 273 3.21 1.87 -1.24
N ALA A 274 3.07 0.57 -0.97
CA ALA A 274 3.95 -0.45 -1.55
C ALA A 274 3.90 -0.47 -3.08
N ILE A 275 2.71 -0.22 -3.64
CA ILE A 275 2.45 -0.15 -5.07
C ILE A 275 3.02 1.14 -5.66
N GLU A 276 2.62 2.31 -5.15
CA GLU A 276 3.02 3.65 -5.61
C GLU A 276 4.53 3.86 -5.56
N ARG A 277 5.19 3.31 -4.53
CA ARG A 277 6.65 3.42 -4.36
C ARG A 277 7.42 2.30 -5.08
N ASN A 278 6.73 1.54 -5.93
CA ASN A 278 7.29 0.47 -6.75
C ASN A 278 8.18 -0.51 -5.97
N ALA A 279 7.68 -1.02 -4.82
CA ALA A 279 8.44 -1.93 -3.98
C ALA A 279 8.88 -3.19 -4.74
N ALA A 280 10.13 -3.59 -4.62
CA ALA A 280 10.67 -4.79 -5.26
C ALA A 280 10.07 -6.08 -4.68
N ALA A 281 9.59 -6.03 -3.43
CA ALA A 281 8.90 -7.11 -2.76
C ALA A 281 7.98 -6.55 -1.65
N VAL A 282 7.02 -7.36 -1.22
CA VAL A 282 6.17 -7.09 -0.06
C VAL A 282 6.42 -8.12 1.02
N VAL A 283 6.53 -7.67 2.27
CA VAL A 283 6.51 -8.49 3.47
C VAL A 283 5.27 -8.11 4.28
N LEU A 284 4.44 -9.09 4.61
CA LEU A 284 3.19 -8.93 5.33
C LEU A 284 3.39 -9.37 6.78
N THR A 285 3.11 -8.44 7.70
CA THR A 285 3.05 -8.72 9.15
C THR A 285 1.59 -8.72 9.58
N SER A 286 0.91 -9.86 9.70
CA SER A 286 1.40 -11.24 9.56
C SER A 286 0.34 -12.20 8.99
N PHE A 287 0.73 -13.45 8.64
CA PHE A 287 -0.25 -14.48 8.30
C PHE A 287 -1.12 -14.83 9.51
N ASN A 288 -0.53 -15.22 10.64
CA ASN A 288 -1.25 -15.80 11.79
C ASN A 288 -0.73 -15.38 13.18
N GLU A 289 -0.27 -14.13 13.37
CA GLU A 289 0.07 -13.64 14.72
C GLU A 289 -1.16 -13.11 15.47
N PHE A 290 -1.84 -14.01 16.19
CA PHE A 290 -3.05 -13.69 16.95
C PHE A 290 -2.77 -12.99 18.29
N PHE A 291 -1.59 -13.12 18.91
CA PHE A 291 -1.30 -12.38 20.14
C PHE A 291 -1.22 -10.87 19.89
N GLU A 292 -0.79 -10.48 18.69
CA GLU A 292 -0.66 -9.09 18.27
C GLU A 292 -1.81 -8.60 17.38
N GLY A 293 -2.80 -9.46 17.11
CA GLY A 293 -3.95 -9.11 16.28
C GLY A 293 -3.59 -8.63 14.87
N SER A 294 -2.44 -9.05 14.32
CA SER A 294 -1.95 -8.66 12.99
C SER A 294 -2.22 -9.70 11.90
N HIS A 295 -2.89 -10.80 12.25
CA HIS A 295 -3.21 -11.92 11.37
C HIS A 295 -4.10 -11.53 10.18
N ILE A 296 -3.85 -12.15 9.02
CA ILE A 296 -4.77 -12.18 7.88
C ILE A 296 -5.47 -13.54 7.73
N GLU A 297 -5.04 -14.55 8.49
CA GLU A 297 -5.71 -15.85 8.57
C GLU A 297 -7.20 -15.67 8.90
N PRO A 298 -8.10 -16.50 8.31
CA PRO A 298 -9.51 -16.40 8.60
C PRO A 298 -9.83 -16.51 10.09
N SER A 299 -10.64 -15.58 10.59
CA SER A 299 -10.89 -15.43 12.02
C SER A 299 -12.38 -15.34 12.37
N GLU A 300 -12.69 -15.50 13.66
CA GLU A 300 -14.07 -15.39 14.17
C GLU A 300 -14.67 -14.00 13.90
N ARG A 301 -13.85 -12.93 13.99
CA ARG A 301 -14.33 -11.54 13.76
C ARG A 301 -14.35 -11.11 12.30
N TYR A 302 -13.35 -11.50 11.51
CA TYR A 302 -13.14 -10.94 10.17
C TYR A 302 -13.43 -11.94 9.04
N GLY A 303 -13.73 -13.20 9.36
CA GLY A 303 -13.92 -14.25 8.36
C GLY A 303 -12.71 -14.30 7.41
N ASP A 304 -12.95 -14.46 6.12
CA ASP A 304 -11.89 -14.50 5.10
C ASP A 304 -11.52 -13.13 4.50
N LEU A 305 -12.04 -12.03 5.05
CA LEU A 305 -11.93 -10.69 4.46
C LEU A 305 -10.49 -10.34 4.09
N TYR A 306 -9.54 -10.54 5.01
CA TYR A 306 -8.15 -10.15 4.79
C TYR A 306 -7.43 -11.02 3.78
N LEU A 307 -7.78 -12.31 3.64
CA LEU A 307 -7.27 -13.13 2.53
C LEU A 307 -7.78 -12.62 1.18
N ARG A 308 -9.06 -12.24 1.08
CA ARG A 308 -9.63 -11.67 -0.16
C ARG A 308 -9.01 -10.32 -0.49
N LEU A 309 -8.78 -9.47 0.51
CA LEU A 309 -8.06 -8.20 0.34
C LEU A 309 -6.62 -8.44 -0.10
N THR A 310 -5.89 -9.37 0.51
CA THR A 310 -4.53 -9.70 0.09
C THR A 310 -4.51 -10.21 -1.36
N ARG A 311 -5.51 -11.00 -1.78
CA ARG A 311 -5.62 -11.41 -3.18
C ARG A 311 -5.77 -10.22 -4.13
N GLU A 312 -6.75 -9.35 -3.85
CA GLU A 312 -7.01 -8.15 -4.65
C GLU A 312 -5.78 -7.25 -4.75
N LEU A 313 -5.14 -6.98 -3.60
CA LEU A 313 -4.04 -6.03 -3.49
C LEU A 313 -2.73 -6.60 -4.04
N SER A 314 -2.47 -7.91 -3.85
CA SER A 314 -1.31 -8.57 -4.44
C SER A 314 -1.41 -8.68 -5.97
N ASP A 315 -2.61 -8.90 -6.51
CA ASP A 315 -2.83 -8.84 -7.95
C ASP A 315 -2.54 -7.44 -8.48
N ASN A 316 -3.12 -6.40 -7.86
CA ASN A 316 -2.87 -5.01 -8.23
C ASN A 316 -1.37 -4.66 -8.19
N PHE A 317 -0.68 -5.09 -7.13
CA PHE A 317 0.76 -4.92 -6.97
C PHE A 317 1.57 -5.56 -8.09
N ARG A 318 1.16 -6.72 -8.61
CA ARG A 318 1.87 -7.39 -9.70
C ARG A 318 1.50 -6.82 -11.06
N THR A 319 0.23 -6.48 -11.28
CA THR A 319 -0.25 -5.99 -12.59
C THR A 319 0.25 -4.59 -12.90
N GLN A 320 0.42 -3.72 -11.91
CA GLN A 320 0.94 -2.36 -12.11
C GLN A 320 2.43 -2.31 -12.48
N VAL A 321 3.14 -3.46 -12.53
CA VAL A 321 4.51 -3.55 -13.09
C VAL A 321 4.60 -4.40 -14.36
N SER A 322 3.64 -5.28 -14.64
CA SER A 322 3.50 -5.85 -16.00
C SER A 322 3.08 -4.80 -17.04
N ALA A 323 2.69 -3.61 -16.58
CA ALA A 323 2.62 -2.38 -17.37
C ALA A 323 3.68 -1.38 -16.89
N ALA A 324 4.97 -1.71 -16.99
CA ALA A 324 5.92 -0.64 -17.27
C ALA A 324 5.62 -0.16 -18.70
N PRO A 325 5.06 1.05 -18.93
CA PRO A 325 4.97 1.53 -20.29
C PRO A 325 6.39 1.86 -20.72
N ALA A 326 6.85 1.25 -21.80
CA ALA A 326 7.61 2.04 -22.77
C ALA A 326 6.84 3.36 -22.95
N PRO A 327 7.50 4.54 -23.03
CA PRO A 327 6.83 5.84 -23.07
C PRO A 327 5.63 5.72 -23.98
N ALA A 328 4.43 5.74 -23.37
CA ALA A 328 3.22 5.46 -24.11
C ALA A 328 3.15 6.53 -25.17
N THR A 329 3.30 6.13 -26.43
CA THR A 329 2.73 6.91 -27.50
C THR A 329 1.24 6.84 -27.25
N GLN A 330 0.73 7.88 -26.55
CA GLN A 330 -0.68 8.09 -26.32
C GLN A 330 -1.39 7.88 -27.67
N GLN A 331 -2.20 6.84 -27.79
CA GLN A 331 -3.31 6.96 -28.73
C GLN A 331 -4.14 8.13 -28.21
N PRO A 332 -4.45 9.14 -29.05
CA PRO A 332 -5.14 10.32 -28.59
C PRO A 332 -6.53 9.89 -28.11
N GLY A 333 -6.71 9.87 -26.79
CA GLY A 333 -8.04 9.80 -26.21
C GLY A 333 -8.87 11.01 -26.64
N PRO A 334 -10.19 11.02 -26.40
CA PRO A 334 -11.04 12.13 -26.81
C PRO A 334 -10.48 13.46 -26.29
N CYS A 335 -10.55 14.48 -27.12
CA CYS A 335 -10.14 15.84 -26.79
C CYS A 335 -11.34 16.77 -26.85
N GLN A 336 -11.41 17.72 -25.92
CA GLN A 336 -12.40 18.78 -25.91
C GLN A 336 -11.67 20.13 -25.89
N THR A 337 -11.91 20.93 -26.92
CA THR A 337 -11.43 22.31 -27.00
C THR A 337 -12.47 23.25 -26.40
N PHE A 338 -12.04 24.13 -25.51
CA PHE A 338 -12.88 25.12 -24.85
C PHE A 338 -12.67 26.47 -25.55
N PRO A 339 -13.65 26.97 -26.34
CA PRO A 339 -13.50 28.21 -27.10
C PRO A 339 -13.27 29.44 -26.20
N GLU A 340 -13.69 29.38 -24.94
CA GLU A 340 -13.56 30.46 -23.96
C GLU A 340 -12.10 30.76 -23.59
N THR A 341 -11.24 29.73 -23.62
CA THR A 341 -9.82 29.87 -23.27
C THR A 341 -8.87 29.46 -24.41
N GLY A 342 -9.40 28.84 -25.47
CA GLY A 342 -8.61 28.28 -26.56
C GLY A 342 -7.81 27.03 -26.19
N HIS A 343 -7.94 26.54 -24.95
CA HIS A 343 -7.23 25.36 -24.47
C HIS A 343 -8.01 24.08 -24.74
N THR A 344 -7.28 22.99 -24.94
CA THR A 344 -7.83 21.66 -25.16
C THR A 344 -7.44 20.76 -24.01
N VAL A 345 -8.39 19.96 -23.52
CA VAL A 345 -8.18 18.91 -22.52
C VAL A 345 -8.34 17.58 -23.23
N CYS A 346 -7.41 16.65 -23.06
CA CYS A 346 -7.38 15.40 -23.80
C CYS A 346 -7.28 14.18 -22.88
N GLY A 347 -7.75 13.04 -23.38
CA GLY A 347 -7.53 11.73 -22.79
C GLY A 347 -8.01 11.64 -21.34
N ARG A 348 -7.14 11.14 -20.46
CA ARG A 348 -7.52 10.88 -19.07
C ARG A 348 -7.95 12.17 -18.34
N LEU A 349 -7.20 13.26 -18.44
CA LEU A 349 -7.59 14.50 -17.74
C LEU A 349 -8.99 14.98 -18.16
N LEU A 350 -9.38 14.79 -19.42
CA LEU A 350 -10.73 15.09 -19.88
C LEU A 350 -11.78 14.17 -19.26
N GLU A 351 -11.55 12.86 -19.27
CA GLU A 351 -12.47 11.89 -18.66
C GLU A 351 -12.67 12.17 -17.17
N TYR A 352 -11.59 12.45 -16.44
CA TYR A 352 -11.65 12.77 -15.02
C TYR A 352 -12.42 14.06 -14.76
N TRP A 353 -12.14 15.11 -15.54
CA TRP A 353 -12.85 16.39 -15.46
C TRP A 353 -14.35 16.18 -15.67
N GLN A 354 -14.76 15.39 -16.67
CA GLN A 354 -16.17 15.11 -16.96
C GLN A 354 -16.86 14.31 -15.85
N GLN A 355 -16.17 13.31 -15.27
CA GLN A 355 -16.73 12.42 -14.24
C GLN A 355 -16.91 13.10 -12.88
N ASN A 356 -16.07 14.09 -12.55
CA ASN A 356 -15.98 14.65 -11.20
C ASN A 356 -16.53 16.10 -11.11
N GLY A 357 -17.49 16.44 -11.97
CA GLY A 357 -18.27 17.68 -11.86
C GLY A 357 -17.88 18.79 -12.84
N GLY A 358 -16.87 18.58 -13.68
CA GLY A 358 -16.57 19.42 -14.84
C GLY A 358 -16.43 20.91 -14.53
N LEU A 359 -17.09 21.73 -15.34
CA LEU A 359 -16.96 23.19 -15.31
C LEU A 359 -17.31 23.81 -13.95
N PRO A 360 -18.43 23.44 -13.28
CA PRO A 360 -18.74 23.93 -11.93
C PRO A 360 -17.65 23.69 -10.87
N VAL A 361 -16.92 22.57 -10.97
CA VAL A 361 -15.94 22.15 -9.96
C VAL A 361 -14.54 22.64 -10.30
N PHE A 362 -14.07 22.38 -11.52
CA PHE A 362 -12.69 22.66 -11.92
C PHE A 362 -12.55 23.98 -12.70
N GLY A 363 -13.62 24.46 -13.34
CA GLY A 363 -13.57 25.59 -14.26
C GLY A 363 -12.99 25.24 -15.63
N PHE A 364 -12.76 26.28 -16.45
CA PHE A 364 -12.13 26.14 -17.75
C PHE A 364 -10.63 25.78 -17.63
N PRO A 365 -10.04 25.05 -18.58
CA PRO A 365 -8.59 24.92 -18.66
C PRO A 365 -7.97 26.30 -18.94
N ILE A 366 -6.94 26.68 -18.18
CA ILE A 366 -6.23 27.97 -18.31
C ILE A 366 -4.80 27.81 -18.85
N THR A 367 -4.43 26.57 -19.19
CA THR A 367 -3.15 26.25 -19.81
C THR A 367 -3.27 25.05 -20.76
N PRO A 368 -2.31 24.85 -21.68
CA PRO A 368 -2.17 23.55 -22.35
C PRO A 368 -1.77 22.45 -21.37
N GLN A 369 -2.23 21.24 -21.63
CA GLN A 369 -1.74 20.01 -20.99
C GLN A 369 -0.23 19.88 -21.28
N ARG A 370 0.58 19.76 -20.23
CA ARG A 370 2.06 19.73 -20.32
C ARG A 370 2.67 18.93 -19.19
N VAL A 371 3.93 18.53 -19.35
CA VAL A 371 4.67 17.91 -18.26
C VAL A 371 5.16 18.98 -17.27
N GLU A 372 4.88 18.78 -15.98
CA GLU A 372 5.40 19.60 -14.88
C GLU A 372 6.05 18.72 -13.81
N THR A 373 7.03 19.29 -13.10
CA THR A 373 7.65 18.64 -11.96
C THR A 373 6.92 19.02 -10.67
N ILE A 374 6.22 18.06 -10.06
CA ILE A 374 5.54 18.21 -8.77
C ILE A 374 6.27 17.33 -7.74
N GLU A 375 6.71 17.92 -6.64
CA GLU A 375 7.43 17.22 -5.55
C GLU A 375 8.62 16.34 -6.02
N GLY A 376 9.31 16.78 -7.08
CA GLY A 376 10.48 16.09 -7.63
C GLY A 376 10.19 15.00 -8.65
N SER A 377 8.92 14.80 -9.02
CA SER A 377 8.48 13.83 -10.04
C SER A 377 7.76 14.54 -11.19
N SER A 378 7.90 14.03 -12.41
CA SER A 378 7.30 14.65 -13.60
C SER A 378 5.96 14.02 -13.95
N TYR A 379 4.92 14.83 -14.02
CA TYR A 379 3.55 14.40 -14.33
C TYR A 379 3.00 15.19 -15.50
N GLU A 380 2.08 14.57 -16.24
CA GLU A 380 1.26 15.30 -17.19
C GLU A 380 0.20 16.08 -16.42
N VAL A 381 0.24 17.39 -16.56
CA VAL A 381 -0.50 18.34 -15.73
C VAL A 381 -1.31 19.27 -16.63
N GLN A 382 -2.50 19.62 -16.17
CA GLN A 382 -3.22 20.76 -16.72
C GLN A 382 -3.83 21.61 -15.62
N TRP A 383 -3.64 22.91 -15.73
CA TRP A 383 -4.24 23.90 -14.84
C TRP A 383 -5.61 24.32 -15.36
N PHE A 384 -6.55 24.41 -14.44
CA PHE A 384 -7.91 24.90 -14.64
C PHE A 384 -8.14 26.13 -13.75
N GLU A 385 -9.23 26.85 -13.93
CA GLU A 385 -9.50 28.07 -13.16
C GLU A 385 -9.51 27.83 -11.64
N ARG A 386 -9.94 26.65 -11.19
CA ARG A 386 -10.15 26.33 -9.76
C ARG A 386 -9.24 25.23 -9.21
N ASN A 387 -8.58 24.44 -10.06
CA ASN A 387 -7.70 23.36 -9.61
C ASN A 387 -6.57 23.05 -10.60
N ARG A 388 -5.64 22.20 -10.19
CA ARG A 388 -4.61 21.57 -11.03
C ARG A 388 -4.86 20.07 -11.05
N LEU A 389 -5.08 19.51 -12.24
CA LEU A 389 -5.18 18.07 -12.40
C LEU A 389 -3.80 17.51 -12.77
N GLU A 390 -3.39 16.47 -12.06
CA GLU A 390 -2.10 15.81 -12.20
C GLU A 390 -2.36 14.35 -12.60
N LEU A 391 -1.90 13.92 -13.78
CA LEU A 391 -1.99 12.53 -14.20
C LEU A 391 -0.80 11.76 -13.62
N HIS A 392 -1.14 10.86 -12.70
CA HIS A 392 -0.27 9.90 -12.04
C HIS A 392 -0.51 8.52 -12.66
N PRO A 393 0.07 8.22 -13.85
CA PRO A 393 -0.17 6.96 -14.55
C PRO A 393 0.30 5.73 -13.75
N GLU A 394 1.12 5.93 -12.71
CA GLU A 394 1.54 4.93 -11.75
C GLU A 394 0.43 4.48 -10.79
N ASN A 395 -0.63 5.27 -10.62
CA ASN A 395 -1.76 4.91 -9.76
C ASN A 395 -2.80 4.08 -10.52
N ALA A 396 -3.68 3.40 -9.77
CA ALA A 396 -4.81 2.70 -10.38
C ALA A 396 -5.73 3.68 -11.12
N ARG A 397 -6.43 3.20 -12.16
CA ARG A 397 -7.33 4.02 -12.99
C ARG A 397 -8.33 4.87 -12.21
N ARG A 398 -8.76 4.45 -11.02
CA ARG A 398 -9.66 5.24 -10.17
C ARG A 398 -8.97 6.49 -9.59
N ASP A 399 -7.69 6.41 -9.29
CA ASP A 399 -6.91 7.36 -8.49
C ASP A 399 -5.69 7.93 -9.27
N ASP A 400 -5.63 7.70 -10.59
CA ASP A 400 -4.59 8.16 -11.52
C ASP A 400 -4.66 9.64 -11.86
N VAL A 401 -5.66 10.37 -11.35
CA VAL A 401 -5.69 11.82 -11.42
C VAL A 401 -5.81 12.39 -10.01
N LEU A 402 -4.78 13.13 -9.61
CA LEU A 402 -4.72 13.82 -8.32
C LEU A 402 -4.97 15.32 -8.50
N LEU A 403 -5.41 15.93 -7.40
CA LEU A 403 -5.70 17.35 -7.31
C LEU A 403 -4.63 18.06 -6.49
N GLY A 404 -4.10 19.15 -7.04
CA GLY A 404 -3.15 20.00 -6.35
C GLY A 404 -3.73 20.60 -5.06
N ARG A 405 -2.89 20.79 -4.04
CA ARG A 405 -3.27 21.40 -2.75
C ARG A 405 -3.35 22.92 -2.84
N LEU A 406 -4.12 23.42 -3.81
CA LEU A 406 -4.09 24.84 -4.18
C LEU A 406 -4.55 25.78 -3.07
N GLY A 407 -5.36 25.32 -2.13
CA GLY A 407 -5.76 26.13 -0.98
C GLY A 407 -4.57 26.35 -0.04
N ALA A 408 -3.83 25.28 0.28
CA ALA A 408 -2.60 25.36 1.06
C ALA A 408 -1.52 26.16 0.32
N ASP A 409 -1.32 25.91 -0.97
CA ASP A 409 -0.32 26.59 -1.80
C ASP A 409 -0.59 28.09 -1.85
N ARG A 410 -1.86 28.49 -2.01
CA ARG A 410 -2.25 29.90 -2.07
C ARG A 410 -2.06 30.61 -0.72
N LEU A 411 -2.43 29.98 0.39
CA LEU A 411 -2.18 30.51 1.73
C LEU A 411 -0.68 30.70 1.96
N ALA A 412 0.14 29.73 1.55
CA ALA A 412 1.60 29.85 1.61
C ALA A 412 2.16 31.00 0.75
N GLN A 413 1.65 31.21 -0.47
CA GLN A 413 2.02 32.37 -1.31
C GLN A 413 1.66 33.71 -0.65
N GLN A 414 0.59 33.74 0.15
CA GLN A 414 0.19 34.90 0.94
C GLN A 414 0.96 35.03 2.27
N ALA A 415 1.95 34.17 2.52
CA ALA A 415 2.67 34.06 3.78
C ALA A 415 1.75 33.83 5.00
N ARG A 416 0.62 33.14 4.78
CA ARG A 416 -0.33 32.74 5.82
C ARG A 416 -0.08 31.29 6.19
N ASP A 417 0.49 31.07 7.36
CA ASP A 417 0.64 29.72 7.91
C ASP A 417 -0.69 29.22 8.49
N TRP A 418 -1.38 28.40 7.71
CA TRP A 418 -2.66 27.82 8.12
C TRP A 418 -2.57 26.93 9.36
N GLN A 419 -1.39 26.37 9.66
CA GLN A 419 -1.20 25.54 10.87
C GLN A 419 -1.31 26.37 12.16
N SER A 420 -1.10 27.68 12.05
CA SER A 420 -1.22 28.66 13.14
C SER A 420 -2.64 29.25 13.28
N PHE A 421 -3.57 28.91 12.38
CA PHE A 421 -4.92 29.45 12.45
C PHE A 421 -5.65 29.00 13.73
N PRO A 422 -6.56 29.83 14.27
CA PRO A 422 -7.38 29.46 15.42
C PRO A 422 -8.15 28.17 15.14
N LYS A 423 -8.00 27.19 16.03
CA LYS A 423 -8.70 25.90 15.99
C LYS A 423 -9.99 25.96 16.80
N VAL A 424 -10.90 25.01 16.57
CA VAL A 424 -12.15 24.93 17.32
C VAL A 424 -11.85 24.68 18.81
N GLY A 425 -12.23 25.63 19.67
CA GLY A 425 -11.91 25.66 21.10
C GLY A 425 -12.88 24.89 22.01
N GLY A 426 -13.68 23.95 21.47
CA GLY A 426 -14.71 23.19 22.18
C GLY A 426 -15.31 22.09 21.29
N PRO A 427 -16.30 21.31 21.77
CA PRO A 427 -16.99 20.36 20.92
C PRO A 427 -17.59 21.10 19.71
N PRO A 428 -17.43 20.57 18.48
CA PRO A 428 -18.03 21.19 17.30
C PRO A 428 -19.53 21.32 17.50
N GLY A 429 -20.14 22.40 17.03
CA GLY A 429 -21.59 22.59 17.10
C GLY A 429 -22.33 21.39 16.50
N GLU A 430 -23.52 21.09 17.03
CA GLU A 430 -24.36 20.02 16.47
C GLU A 430 -24.53 20.21 14.96
N GLY A 431 -24.29 19.16 14.18
CA GLY A 431 -24.42 19.19 12.73
C GLY A 431 -23.22 19.76 11.97
N CYS A 432 -22.02 19.82 12.57
CA CYS A 432 -20.77 20.14 11.87
C CYS A 432 -19.95 18.88 11.53
N PHE A 433 -19.18 18.93 10.43
CA PHE A 433 -18.09 18.00 10.18
C PHE A 433 -16.82 18.54 10.85
N PHE A 434 -16.20 17.76 11.74
CA PHE A 434 -14.96 18.15 12.43
C PHE A 434 -13.90 17.09 12.21
N THR A 435 -12.65 17.53 12.04
CA THR A 435 -11.50 16.64 11.95
C THR A 435 -10.40 17.05 12.93
N GLY A 436 -9.95 16.08 13.74
CA GLY A 436 -8.82 16.28 14.65
C GLY A 436 -7.48 16.44 13.92
N ALA A 437 -7.40 16.07 12.64
CA ALA A 437 -6.17 16.15 11.86
C ALA A 437 -5.71 17.60 11.63
N THR A 438 -6.65 18.52 11.39
CA THR A 438 -6.36 19.96 11.25
C THR A 438 -6.90 20.78 12.43
N GLY A 439 -7.91 20.27 13.14
CA GLY A 439 -8.56 20.96 14.26
C GLY A 439 -9.63 21.95 13.81
N HIS A 440 -10.12 21.84 12.57
CA HIS A 440 -11.13 22.72 11.99
C HIS A 440 -12.46 22.00 11.74
N ALA A 441 -13.55 22.79 11.70
CA ALA A 441 -14.89 22.29 11.41
C ALA A 441 -15.52 22.94 10.18
N VAL A 442 -16.41 22.22 9.51
CA VAL A 442 -17.25 22.71 8.41
C VAL A 442 -18.70 22.59 8.87
N CYS A 443 -19.44 23.70 8.81
CA CYS A 443 -20.80 23.80 9.34
C CYS A 443 -21.73 24.50 8.34
N GLY A 444 -23.04 24.43 8.57
CA GLY A 444 -24.04 25.22 7.86
C GLY A 444 -24.03 25.02 6.34
N GLY A 445 -24.15 26.12 5.58
CA GLY A 445 -24.19 26.11 4.11
C GLY A 445 -22.93 25.50 3.47
N PHE A 446 -21.75 25.73 4.05
CA PHE A 446 -20.51 25.11 3.58
C PHE A 446 -20.50 23.59 3.80
N LEU A 447 -21.09 23.09 4.89
CA LEU A 447 -21.21 21.65 5.08
C LEU A 447 -22.20 21.02 4.11
N LEU A 448 -23.31 21.71 3.83
CA LEU A 448 -24.27 21.25 2.82
C LEU A 448 -23.60 21.17 1.44
N TYR A 449 -22.85 22.19 1.06
CA TYR A 449 -22.08 22.18 -0.18
C TYR A 449 -21.05 21.06 -0.19
N PHE A 450 -20.28 20.91 0.89
CA PHE A 450 -19.27 19.86 1.05
C PHE A 450 -19.87 18.46 0.88
N ARG A 451 -20.97 18.13 1.54
CA ARG A 451 -21.63 16.81 1.45
C ARG A 451 -22.33 16.54 0.12
N ASN A 452 -22.66 17.60 -0.62
CA ASN A 452 -23.31 17.47 -1.93
C ASN A 452 -22.32 17.41 -3.10
N HIS A 453 -21.01 17.45 -2.83
CA HIS A 453 -19.96 17.38 -3.83
C HIS A 453 -18.81 16.48 -3.37
N GLY A 454 -18.25 15.69 -4.28
CA GLY A 454 -17.14 14.81 -4.01
C GLY A 454 -16.63 14.18 -5.29
N LEU A 455 -15.53 13.42 -5.20
CA LEU A 455 -15.13 12.54 -6.28
C LEU A 455 -16.08 11.34 -6.33
N ARG A 456 -16.54 10.92 -7.52
CA ARG A 456 -17.38 9.72 -7.67
C ARG A 456 -16.48 8.48 -7.57
N LEU A 457 -16.22 8.00 -6.35
CA LEU A 457 -15.31 6.88 -6.10
C LEU A 457 -16.05 5.54 -6.04
N ASP A 458 -17.37 5.57 -5.82
CA ASP A 458 -18.23 4.41 -5.89
C ASP A 458 -19.53 4.67 -6.69
N ALA A 459 -20.41 3.67 -6.73
CA ALA A 459 -21.70 3.72 -7.42
C ALA A 459 -22.87 4.14 -6.51
N ALA A 460 -22.59 4.58 -5.28
CA ALA A 460 -23.64 4.96 -4.33
C ALA A 460 -24.29 6.29 -4.72
N ALA A 461 -25.52 6.49 -4.26
CA ALA A 461 -26.23 7.76 -4.41
C ALA A 461 -25.76 8.76 -3.35
N GLY A 462 -25.37 9.97 -3.77
CA GLY A 462 -24.81 10.99 -2.88
C GLY A 462 -23.28 10.92 -2.82
N TYR A 463 -22.66 11.68 -1.93
CA TYR A 463 -21.22 11.61 -1.69
C TYR A 463 -20.97 11.29 -0.21
N SER A 464 -20.06 10.36 0.03
CA SER A 464 -19.52 10.11 1.36
C SER A 464 -18.59 11.26 1.78
N GLU A 465 -18.34 11.40 3.08
CA GLU A 465 -17.38 12.40 3.58
C GLU A 465 -15.99 12.16 3.00
N ALA A 466 -15.60 10.90 2.78
CA ALA A 466 -14.32 10.56 2.15
C ALA A 466 -14.22 11.07 0.70
N GLU A 467 -15.31 10.99 -0.07
CA GLU A 467 -15.37 11.51 -1.44
C GLU A 467 -15.31 13.04 -1.48
N SER A 468 -15.97 13.71 -0.54
CA SER A 468 -15.88 15.17 -0.36
C SER A 468 -14.48 15.61 0.06
N ILE A 469 -13.84 14.89 0.98
CA ILE A 469 -12.44 15.11 1.38
C ILE A 469 -11.51 14.87 0.20
N ALA A 470 -11.76 13.87 -0.65
CA ALA A 470 -10.93 13.60 -1.80
C ALA A 470 -10.96 14.77 -2.81
N LEU A 471 -12.11 15.42 -2.98
CA LEU A 471 -12.26 16.58 -3.85
C LEU A 471 -11.67 17.87 -3.23
N PHE A 472 -12.07 18.21 -2.01
CA PHE A 472 -11.76 19.52 -1.41
C PHE A 472 -10.54 19.51 -0.49
N GLY A 473 -10.19 18.33 0.03
CA GLY A 473 -9.25 18.18 1.14
C GLY A 473 -9.87 18.50 2.50
N LEU A 474 -9.03 18.42 3.53
CA LEU A 474 -9.45 18.77 4.89
C LEU A 474 -9.62 20.29 5.05
N PRO A 475 -10.51 20.77 5.94
CA PRO A 475 -10.63 22.19 6.25
C PRO A 475 -9.35 22.70 6.92
N LEU A 476 -8.89 23.87 6.48
CA LEU A 476 -7.68 24.55 6.95
C LEU A 476 -7.96 25.80 7.78
N SER A 477 -9.20 26.28 7.80
CA SER A 477 -9.60 27.45 8.58
C SER A 477 -11.04 27.32 9.07
N GLU A 478 -11.42 28.15 10.03
CA GLU A 478 -12.83 28.47 10.24
C GLU A 478 -13.32 29.47 9.17
N PRO A 479 -14.64 29.59 8.94
CA PRO A 479 -15.20 30.62 8.06
C PRO A 479 -14.90 32.03 8.56
N GLN A 480 -14.37 32.89 7.70
CA GLN A 480 -14.08 34.29 7.99
C GLN A 480 -14.38 35.19 6.79
N ILE A 481 -14.67 36.47 7.02
CA ILE A 481 -14.88 37.41 5.93
C ILE A 481 -13.52 37.72 5.27
N GLU A 482 -13.41 37.48 3.97
CA GLU A 482 -12.24 37.83 3.17
C GLU A 482 -12.66 38.67 1.95
N VAL A 483 -11.77 39.56 1.51
CA VAL A 483 -11.94 40.32 0.27
C VAL A 483 -11.53 39.44 -0.90
N ASN A 484 -12.46 39.17 -1.81
CA ASN A 484 -12.17 38.46 -3.05
C ASN A 484 -11.34 39.36 -3.97
N ALA A 485 -10.19 38.84 -4.40
CA ALA A 485 -9.22 39.61 -5.19
C ALA A 485 -9.68 39.90 -6.63
N ALA A 486 -10.69 39.20 -7.14
CA ALA A 486 -11.19 39.35 -8.50
C ALA A 486 -12.22 40.49 -8.63
N ASP A 487 -13.07 40.72 -7.63
CA ASP A 487 -14.13 41.72 -7.66
C ASP A 487 -14.05 42.79 -6.55
N GLY A 488 -13.17 42.60 -5.55
CA GLY A 488 -12.99 43.50 -4.43
C GLY A 488 -14.13 43.46 -3.39
N ARG A 489 -15.04 42.48 -3.48
CA ARG A 489 -16.14 42.31 -2.53
C ARG A 489 -15.76 41.41 -1.36
N GLU A 490 -16.46 41.56 -0.26
CA GLU A 490 -16.29 40.73 0.93
C GLU A 490 -17.22 39.52 0.89
N TYR A 491 -16.67 38.33 1.07
CA TYR A 491 -17.43 37.08 1.17
C TYR A 491 -17.02 36.30 2.41
N LEU A 492 -17.98 35.64 3.04
CA LEU A 492 -17.67 34.61 4.03
C LEU A 492 -16.93 33.49 3.31
N THR A 493 -15.75 33.17 3.81
CA THR A 493 -14.76 32.34 3.12
C THR A 493 -14.21 31.27 4.05
N GLN A 494 -14.10 30.03 3.58
CA GLN A 494 -13.42 28.94 4.30
C GLN A 494 -12.40 28.25 3.41
N TRP A 495 -11.22 27.99 3.96
CA TRP A 495 -10.12 27.35 3.25
C TRP A 495 -10.08 25.85 3.50
N PHE A 496 -9.73 25.10 2.46
CA PHE A 496 -9.48 23.66 2.48
C PHE A 496 -8.13 23.38 1.81
N GLU A 497 -7.61 22.15 1.91
CA GLU A 497 -6.31 21.84 1.29
C GLU A 497 -6.30 22.09 -0.21
N ARG A 498 -7.42 21.81 -0.91
CA ARG A 498 -7.50 21.86 -2.39
C ARG A 498 -8.52 22.87 -2.91
N ALA A 499 -9.22 23.57 -2.03
CA ALA A 499 -10.32 24.46 -2.40
C ALA A 499 -10.44 25.65 -1.45
N ARG A 500 -11.19 26.67 -1.89
CA ARG A 500 -11.67 27.79 -1.08
C ARG A 500 -13.15 27.96 -1.36
N PHE A 501 -13.98 27.90 -0.33
CA PHE A 501 -15.42 28.12 -0.44
C PHE A 501 -15.73 29.57 -0.14
N GLU A 502 -16.61 30.16 -0.94
CA GLU A 502 -17.09 31.54 -0.80
C GLU A 502 -18.61 31.54 -0.79
N TYR A 503 -19.21 32.21 0.20
CA TYR A 503 -20.66 32.36 0.27
C TYR A 503 -21.09 33.64 -0.45
N HIS A 504 -21.91 33.48 -1.49
CA HIS A 504 -22.46 34.52 -2.34
C HIS A 504 -23.96 34.69 -2.07
N PRO A 505 -24.36 35.54 -1.09
CA PRO A 505 -25.76 35.72 -0.72
C PRO A 505 -26.64 36.31 -1.84
N GLU A 506 -26.03 36.90 -2.87
CA GLU A 506 -26.71 37.38 -4.06
C GLU A 506 -27.25 36.26 -4.96
N ASN A 507 -26.74 35.03 -4.81
CA ASN A 507 -27.21 33.87 -5.55
C ASN A 507 -28.25 33.10 -4.74
N ALA A 508 -29.21 32.47 -5.43
CA ALA A 508 -30.15 31.57 -4.78
C ALA A 508 -29.50 30.19 -4.52
N PRO A 509 -29.82 29.52 -3.39
CA PRO A 509 -29.42 28.13 -3.19
C PRO A 509 -29.88 27.22 -4.35
N PRO A 510 -29.06 26.23 -4.76
CA PRO A 510 -27.78 25.80 -4.16
C PRO A 510 -26.53 26.48 -4.74
N TYR A 511 -26.67 27.63 -5.43
CA TYR A 511 -25.57 28.35 -6.11
C TYR A 511 -24.96 29.48 -5.27
N ASP A 512 -25.33 29.53 -3.99
CA ASP A 512 -24.90 30.49 -2.98
C ASP A 512 -23.55 30.13 -2.34
N VAL A 513 -22.99 28.97 -2.65
CA VAL A 513 -21.59 28.63 -2.32
C VAL A 513 -20.83 28.38 -3.62
N LEU A 514 -19.77 29.16 -3.85
CA LEU A 514 -18.91 29.05 -5.02
C LEU A 514 -17.48 28.68 -4.60
N LEU A 515 -16.76 28.03 -5.52
CA LEU A 515 -15.34 27.74 -5.39
C LEU A 515 -14.51 28.90 -5.93
N GLY A 516 -13.57 29.38 -5.12
CA GLY A 516 -12.58 30.39 -5.50
C GLY A 516 -11.72 29.92 -6.68
N LEU A 517 -11.25 30.88 -7.49
CA LEU A 517 -10.48 30.62 -8.71
C LEU A 517 -8.99 30.36 -8.39
N LEU A 518 -8.73 29.41 -7.49
CA LEU A 518 -7.39 29.17 -6.96
C LEU A 518 -6.36 28.82 -8.04
N GLY A 519 -6.75 28.17 -9.12
CA GLY A 519 -5.84 27.90 -10.24
C GLY A 519 -5.35 29.19 -10.92
N ARG A 520 -6.25 30.15 -11.16
CA ARG A 520 -5.87 31.49 -11.65
C ARG A 520 -5.02 32.24 -10.62
N GLU A 521 -5.41 32.21 -9.35
CA GLU A 521 -4.74 32.96 -8.30
C GLU A 521 -3.32 32.47 -8.01
N VAL A 522 -3.10 31.15 -8.02
CA VAL A 522 -1.79 30.53 -7.78
C VAL A 522 -0.84 30.75 -8.96
N THR A 523 -1.36 30.70 -10.20
CA THR A 523 -0.54 30.84 -11.43
C THR A 523 -0.38 32.28 -11.89
N GLY A 524 -1.30 33.17 -11.53
CA GLY A 524 -1.38 34.55 -12.03
C GLY A 524 -1.92 34.67 -13.47
N ILE A 525 -2.39 33.58 -14.07
CA ILE A 525 -2.95 33.55 -15.43
C ILE A 525 -4.38 34.08 -15.39
N ARG A 526 -4.69 35.06 -16.23
CA ARG A 526 -6.01 35.68 -16.34
C ARG A 526 -6.88 34.96 -17.34
#